data_AF-A0A3P8EH21-F1
#
_entry.id   AF-A0A3P8EH21-F1
#
_cell.length_a   1.000
_cell.length_b   1.000
_cell.length_c   1.000
_cell.angle_alpha   90.00
_cell.angle_beta   90.00
_cell.angle_gamma   90.00
#
_symmetry.space_group_name_H-M   'P 1'
#
loop_
_entity.id
_entity.type
_entity.pdbx_description
1 polymer ?
#
loop_
_entity_poly.entity_id
_entity_poly.type
_entity_poly.pdbx_seq_one_letter_code
_entity_poly.pdbx_strand_id
1 'polypeptide(L)'
;MCISLWDILKVEESFISDVDGAYYTTVSFRIVCFRPFIDEILIGIVKSLSKAGLRVSMNFFDDVFIPAEKLRSPSRYDYEQNAWIWEYAYEGEAAELRIDKHDTIRFRVVEEVWSDPNPDSDKTSIPTSNNPLECGDDNPDSLIEPKAPYTIIGSVVADGLGVTCWWVS
;
A
#
# COMPACT_ATOMS: atom_id res chain seq x y z
N MET A 1 0.84 8.78 -7.56
CA MET A 1 1.04 8.07 -8.85
C MET A 1 0.46 8.91 -9.99
N CYS A 2 1.22 9.17 -11.06
CA CYS A 2 0.74 9.91 -12.23
C CYS A 2 0.07 8.95 -13.22
N ILE A 3 -1.14 9.28 -13.69
CA ILE A 3 -1.93 8.42 -14.58
C ILE A 3 -1.78 8.88 -16.03
N SER A 4 -2.12 10.13 -16.31
CA SER A 4 -2.08 10.69 -17.66
C SER A 4 -1.93 12.21 -17.65
N LEU A 5 -1.44 12.75 -18.76
CA LEU A 5 -1.54 14.18 -19.06
C LEU A 5 -3.03 14.57 -19.15
N TRP A 6 -3.41 15.68 -18.51
CA TRP A 6 -4.75 16.22 -18.61
C TRP A 6 -4.84 17.23 -19.76
N ASP A 7 -4.08 18.31 -19.65
CA ASP A 7 -3.93 19.33 -20.69
C ASP A 7 -2.63 20.11 -20.55
N ILE A 8 -2.29 20.85 -21.60
CA ILE A 8 -1.18 21.79 -21.62
C ILE A 8 -1.75 23.20 -21.43
N LEU A 9 -1.25 23.91 -20.42
CA LEU A 9 -1.69 25.26 -20.09
C LEU A 9 -0.88 26.32 -20.84
N LYS A 10 0.42 26.09 -20.99
CA LYS A 10 1.34 27.06 -21.61
C LYS A 10 2.51 26.32 -22.25
N VAL A 11 2.86 26.77 -23.44
CA VAL A 11 4.09 26.39 -24.14
C VAL A 11 4.91 27.66 -24.31
N GLU A 12 6.12 27.68 -23.76
CA GLU A 12 7.03 28.82 -23.86
C GLU A 12 7.86 28.76 -25.15
N GLU A 13 8.76 29.72 -25.33
CA GLU A 13 9.64 29.74 -26.49
C GLU A 13 10.65 28.59 -26.43
N SER A 14 10.83 27.91 -27.56
CA SER A 14 11.77 26.81 -27.72
C SER A 14 13.16 27.35 -28.04
N PHE A 15 14.20 26.82 -27.40
CA PHE A 15 15.59 27.05 -27.82
C PHE A 15 16.21 25.77 -28.35
N ILE A 16 17.12 25.92 -29.31
CA ILE A 16 17.87 24.81 -29.90
C ILE A 16 19.19 24.70 -29.13
N SER A 17 19.45 23.52 -28.59
CA SER A 17 20.71 23.22 -27.94
C SER A 17 21.83 23.08 -28.97
N ASP A 18 22.98 23.70 -28.69
CA ASP A 18 24.18 23.70 -29.53
C ASP A 18 24.99 22.40 -29.40
N VAL A 19 24.73 21.60 -28.36
CA VAL A 19 25.42 20.32 -28.10
C VAL A 19 24.82 19.17 -28.91
N ASP A 20 23.48 19.08 -28.94
CA ASP A 20 22.74 17.95 -29.51
C ASP A 20 21.75 18.34 -30.62
N GLY A 21 21.54 19.63 -30.87
CA GLY A 21 20.58 20.14 -31.87
C GLY A 21 19.11 19.93 -31.47
N ALA A 22 18.82 19.55 -30.22
CA ALA A 22 17.46 19.29 -29.77
C ALA A 22 16.71 20.59 -29.41
N TYR A 23 15.39 20.58 -29.59
CA TYR A 23 14.50 21.65 -29.15
C TYR A 23 14.12 21.45 -27.69
N TYR A 24 14.48 22.42 -26.85
CA TYR A 24 14.07 22.46 -25.45
C TYR A 24 12.96 23.50 -25.28
N THR A 25 11.81 23.06 -24.78
CA THR A 25 10.63 23.90 -24.60
C THR A 25 10.09 23.71 -23.19
N THR A 26 9.98 24.80 -22.44
CA THR A 26 9.31 24.77 -21.14
C THR A 26 7.81 24.71 -21.34
N VAL A 27 7.16 23.73 -20.71
CA VAL A 27 5.72 23.51 -20.80
C VAL A 27 5.12 23.49 -19.40
N SER A 28 4.06 24.27 -19.19
CA SER A 28 3.21 24.16 -18.00
C SER A 28 1.99 23.32 -18.35
N PHE A 29 1.71 22.29 -17.57
CA PHE A 29 0.64 21.34 -17.85
C PHE A 29 0.00 20.82 -16.57
N ARG A 30 -1.19 20.23 -16.69
CA ARG A 30 -1.86 19.51 -15.60
C ARG A 30 -1.82 18.03 -15.88
N ILE A 31 -1.72 17.22 -14.83
CA ILE A 31 -1.75 15.77 -14.92
C ILE A 31 -2.81 15.22 -13.96
N VAL A 32 -3.37 14.08 -14.33
CA VAL A 32 -4.23 13.28 -13.45
C VAL A 32 -3.31 12.46 -12.55
N CYS A 33 -3.44 12.67 -11.25
CA CYS A 33 -2.71 11.91 -10.23
C CYS A 33 -3.68 11.13 -9.36
N PHE A 34 -3.36 9.86 -9.11
CA PHE A 34 -3.94 9.13 -7.99
C PHE A 34 -3.23 9.56 -6.71
N ARG A 35 -3.99 10.26 -5.86
CA ARG A 35 -3.63 10.69 -4.51
C ARG A 35 -4.93 10.82 -3.71
N PRO A 36 -5.42 9.73 -3.10
CA PRO A 36 -6.62 9.80 -2.29
C PRO A 36 -6.39 10.66 -1.05
N PHE A 37 -7.46 11.23 -0.51
CA PHE A 37 -7.40 12.08 0.68
C PHE A 37 -7.71 11.29 1.97
N ILE A 38 -7.27 11.81 3.10
CA ILE A 38 -7.57 11.22 4.42
C ILE A 38 -9.10 11.22 4.62
N ASP A 39 -9.62 10.13 5.16
CA ASP A 39 -11.04 9.82 5.33
C ASP A 39 -11.81 9.46 4.04
N GLU A 40 -11.16 9.44 2.88
CA GLU A 40 -11.76 8.91 1.65
C GLU A 40 -12.05 7.41 1.80
N ILE A 41 -13.22 6.97 1.32
CA ILE A 41 -13.63 5.57 1.35
C ILE A 41 -13.39 4.95 -0.03
N LEU A 42 -12.56 3.92 -0.07
CA LEU A 42 -12.16 3.23 -1.28
C LEU A 42 -12.56 1.75 -1.21
N ILE A 43 -12.61 1.11 -2.38
CA ILE A 43 -12.88 -0.32 -2.52
C ILE A 43 -11.69 -0.94 -3.24
N GLY A 44 -11.22 -2.06 -2.72
CA GLY A 44 -10.16 -2.85 -3.32
C GLY A 44 -10.36 -4.34 -3.08
N ILE A 45 -9.39 -5.13 -3.54
CA ILE A 45 -9.38 -6.58 -3.44
C ILE A 45 -8.24 -6.98 -2.50
N VAL A 46 -8.52 -7.85 -1.53
CA VAL A 46 -7.50 -8.38 -0.61
C VAL A 46 -6.51 -9.23 -1.40
N LYS A 47 -5.27 -8.75 -1.51
CA LYS A 47 -4.18 -9.41 -2.27
C LYS A 47 -3.46 -10.45 -1.42
N SER A 48 -3.18 -10.12 -0.16
CA SER A 48 -2.59 -11.04 0.82
C SER A 48 -3.00 -10.68 2.24
N LEU A 49 -2.97 -11.68 3.12
CA LEU A 49 -3.22 -11.55 4.54
C LEU A 49 -1.98 -12.01 5.31
N SER A 50 -1.75 -11.38 6.45
CA SER A 50 -0.69 -11.74 7.39
C SER A 50 -1.12 -11.38 8.80
N LYS A 51 -0.38 -11.86 9.80
CA LYS A 51 -0.57 -11.44 11.20
C LYS A 51 -0.43 -9.92 11.38
N ALA A 52 0.34 -9.24 10.53
CA ALA A 52 0.53 -7.80 10.61
C ALA A 52 -0.69 -7.01 10.07
N GLY A 53 -1.52 -7.61 9.21
CA GLY A 53 -2.65 -6.95 8.58
C GLY A 53 -2.94 -7.46 7.16
N LEU A 54 -3.62 -6.63 6.37
CA LEU A 54 -4.08 -6.92 5.02
C LEU A 54 -3.32 -6.07 4.00
N ARG A 55 -2.92 -6.66 2.86
CA ARG A 55 -2.53 -5.91 1.66
C ARG A 55 -3.71 -5.89 0.70
N VAL A 56 -4.07 -4.71 0.21
CA VAL A 56 -5.22 -4.48 -0.67
C VAL A 56 -4.73 -3.93 -2.01
N SER A 57 -5.30 -4.42 -3.10
CA SER A 57 -5.05 -3.94 -4.45
C SER A 57 -6.27 -3.23 -5.00
N MET A 58 -6.06 -2.12 -5.70
CA MET A 58 -7.08 -1.36 -6.44
C MET A 58 -6.90 -1.52 -7.96
N ASN A 59 -6.39 -2.68 -8.41
CA ASN A 59 -6.03 -3.02 -9.79
C ASN A 59 -4.82 -2.26 -10.35
N PHE A 60 -4.83 -0.93 -10.31
CA PHE A 60 -3.73 -0.09 -10.79
C PHE A 60 -2.74 0.32 -9.68
N PHE A 61 -3.07 0.05 -8.42
CA PHE A 61 -2.26 0.41 -7.25
C PHE A 61 -2.34 -0.69 -6.19
N ASP A 62 -1.18 -1.18 -5.74
CA ASP A 62 -1.05 -2.36 -4.87
C ASP A 62 -0.50 -2.05 -3.47
N ASP A 63 0.00 -0.83 -3.25
CA ASP A 63 0.67 -0.44 -2.00
C ASP A 63 -0.32 0.12 -0.98
N VAL A 64 -1.43 -0.59 -0.76
CA VAL A 64 -2.41 -0.30 0.30
C VAL A 64 -2.27 -1.33 1.41
N PHE A 65 -2.06 -0.86 2.63
CA PHE A 65 -1.92 -1.70 3.82
C PHE A 65 -2.94 -1.35 4.89
N ILE A 66 -3.63 -2.34 5.44
CA ILE A 66 -4.55 -2.18 6.57
C ILE A 66 -3.93 -2.93 7.76
N PRO A 67 -3.33 -2.22 8.73
CA PRO A 67 -2.73 -2.85 9.91
C PRO A 67 -3.76 -3.62 10.74
N ALA A 68 -3.32 -4.66 11.44
CA ALA A 68 -4.15 -5.44 12.36
C ALA A 68 -4.87 -4.56 13.41
N GLU A 69 -4.21 -3.52 13.91
CA GLU A 69 -4.76 -2.55 14.87
C GLU A 69 -5.91 -1.70 14.29
N LYS A 70 -5.99 -1.62 12.97
CA LYS A 70 -7.02 -0.89 12.22
C LYS A 70 -8.08 -1.83 11.64
N LEU A 71 -8.05 -3.10 12.01
CA LEU A 71 -9.14 -4.05 11.82
C LEU A 71 -10.16 -3.90 12.95
N ARG A 72 -11.35 -4.43 12.70
CA ARG A 72 -12.45 -4.32 13.65
C ARG A 72 -12.24 -5.28 14.83
N SER A 73 -12.45 -4.79 16.05
CA SER A 73 -12.30 -5.60 17.27
C SER A 73 -13.64 -6.17 17.75
N PRO A 74 -13.68 -7.38 18.32
CA PRO A 74 -12.56 -8.33 18.47
C PRO A 74 -12.29 -9.12 17.17
N SER A 75 -11.02 -9.16 16.72
CA SER A 75 -10.60 -9.96 15.56
C SER A 75 -9.33 -10.75 15.82
N ARG A 76 -9.20 -11.91 15.16
CA ARG A 76 -8.04 -12.80 15.25
C ARG A 76 -7.57 -13.26 13.87
N TYR A 77 -6.27 -13.53 13.76
CA TYR A 77 -5.68 -14.15 12.57
C TYR A 77 -5.67 -15.67 12.73
N ASP A 78 -6.22 -16.38 11.73
CA ASP A 78 -6.20 -17.84 11.65
C ASP A 78 -5.06 -18.28 10.72
N TYR A 79 -4.05 -18.95 11.29
CA TYR A 79 -2.87 -19.42 10.55
C TYR A 79 -3.14 -20.63 9.67
N GLU A 80 -4.09 -21.50 10.05
CA GLU A 80 -4.42 -22.69 9.27
C GLU A 80 -5.14 -22.30 7.98
N GLN A 81 -6.03 -21.30 8.10
CA GLN A 81 -6.86 -20.87 6.98
C GLN A 81 -6.34 -19.62 6.27
N ASN A 82 -5.27 -18.99 6.77
CA ASN A 82 -4.72 -17.73 6.27
C ASN A 82 -5.79 -16.64 6.09
N ALA A 83 -6.63 -16.48 7.11
CA ALA A 83 -7.79 -15.61 7.10
C ALA A 83 -7.82 -14.73 8.35
N TRP A 84 -8.42 -13.54 8.22
CA TRP A 84 -8.78 -12.73 9.38
C TRP A 84 -10.24 -12.97 9.74
N ILE A 85 -10.51 -13.21 11.03
CA ILE A 85 -11.85 -13.50 11.53
C ILE A 85 -12.24 -12.37 12.50
N TRP A 86 -13.33 -11.69 12.19
CA TRP A 86 -13.98 -10.74 13.07
C TRP A 86 -15.13 -11.44 13.81
N GLU A 87 -15.06 -11.45 15.14
CA GLU A 87 -16.08 -12.03 16.01
C GLU A 87 -17.15 -10.96 16.27
N TYR A 88 -18.24 -11.03 15.53
CA TYR A 88 -19.39 -10.15 15.70
C TYR A 88 -20.35 -10.75 16.72
N ALA A 89 -20.69 -9.99 17.77
CA ALA A 89 -21.68 -10.39 18.75
C ALA A 89 -22.77 -9.32 18.84
N TYR A 90 -24.03 -9.73 18.63
CA TYR A 90 -25.19 -8.84 18.71
C TYR A 90 -26.38 -9.59 19.32
N GLU A 91 -27.01 -8.99 20.34
CA GLU A 91 -28.22 -9.51 21.00
C GLU A 91 -28.17 -11.00 21.42
N GLY A 92 -26.98 -11.51 21.75
CA GLY A 92 -26.78 -12.90 22.20
C GLY A 92 -26.46 -13.90 21.08
N GLU A 93 -26.45 -13.45 19.83
CA GLU A 93 -25.97 -14.21 18.67
C GLU A 93 -24.52 -13.82 18.36
N ALA A 94 -23.68 -14.83 18.13
CA ALA A 94 -22.30 -14.65 17.71
C ALA A 94 -22.15 -15.14 16.26
N ALA A 95 -21.55 -14.32 15.42
CA ALA A 95 -21.22 -14.62 14.04
C ALA A 95 -19.72 -14.39 13.81
N GLU A 96 -19.08 -15.34 13.13
CA GLU A 96 -17.70 -15.19 12.68
C GLU A 96 -17.69 -14.68 11.24
N LEU A 97 -17.29 -13.43 11.06
CA LEU A 97 -17.19 -12.78 9.76
C LEU A 97 -15.75 -12.84 9.28
N ARG A 98 -15.54 -13.47 8.12
CA ARG A 98 -14.21 -13.76 7.61
C ARG A 98 -13.79 -12.77 6.55
N ILE A 99 -12.49 -12.53 6.49
CA ILE A 99 -11.79 -11.83 5.42
C ILE A 99 -10.80 -12.83 4.84
N ASP A 100 -11.04 -13.22 3.60
CA ASP A 100 -10.21 -14.15 2.85
C ASP A 100 -9.49 -13.43 1.70
N LYS A 101 -8.55 -14.13 1.08
CA LYS A 101 -7.86 -13.62 -0.10
C LYS A 101 -8.87 -13.47 -1.25
N HIS A 102 -8.73 -12.43 -2.05
CA HIS A 102 -9.62 -12.06 -3.15
C HIS A 102 -10.97 -11.47 -2.75
N ASP A 103 -11.23 -11.28 -1.46
CA ASP A 103 -12.42 -10.56 -1.01
C ASP A 103 -12.39 -9.10 -1.42
N THR A 104 -13.57 -8.60 -1.80
CA THR A 104 -13.77 -7.18 -2.09
C THR A 104 -14.02 -6.45 -0.77
N ILE A 105 -13.08 -5.60 -0.38
CA ILE A 105 -13.05 -4.89 0.90
C ILE A 105 -13.20 -3.39 0.70
N ARG A 106 -14.08 -2.77 1.50
CA ARG A 106 -14.25 -1.33 1.60
C ARG A 106 -13.47 -0.82 2.80
N PHE A 107 -12.60 0.16 2.59
CA PHE A 107 -11.75 0.71 3.65
C PHE A 107 -11.70 2.22 3.57
N ARG A 108 -11.41 2.85 4.70
CA ARG A 108 -11.17 4.29 4.80
C ARG A 108 -9.68 4.55 4.80
N VAL A 109 -9.23 5.55 4.05
CA VAL A 109 -7.85 6.05 4.08
C VAL A 109 -7.62 6.79 5.40
N VAL A 110 -6.59 6.39 6.14
CA VAL A 110 -6.23 7.01 7.42
C VAL A 110 -4.94 7.82 7.29
N GLU A 111 -3.98 7.33 6.52
CA GLU A 111 -2.67 7.97 6.39
C GLU A 111 -2.08 7.69 5.00
N GLU A 112 -1.31 8.65 4.50
CA GLU A 112 -0.46 8.50 3.32
C GLU A 112 1.02 8.61 3.73
N VAL A 113 1.83 7.64 3.30
CA VAL A 113 3.25 7.57 3.65
C VAL A 113 4.09 7.67 2.38
N TRP A 114 5.05 8.59 2.37
CA TRP A 114 6.01 8.78 1.29
C TRP A 114 7.40 8.37 1.76
N SER A 115 8.08 7.57 0.95
CA SER A 115 9.45 7.13 1.22
C SER A 115 10.32 7.45 0.02
N ASP A 116 11.52 7.99 0.26
CA ASP A 116 12.49 8.18 -0.81
C ASP A 116 12.99 6.81 -1.28
N PRO A 117 12.81 6.43 -2.56
CA PRO A 117 13.28 5.16 -3.08
C PRO A 117 14.79 5.18 -3.36
N ASN A 118 15.47 6.32 -3.25
CA ASN A 118 16.91 6.37 -3.43
C ASN A 118 17.58 5.58 -2.30
N PRO A 119 18.52 4.69 -2.64
CA PRO A 119 19.31 4.02 -1.61
C PRO A 119 20.06 5.11 -0.83
N ASP A 120 19.84 5.18 0.48
CA ASP A 120 20.60 6.05 1.37
C ASP A 120 22.09 5.71 1.17
N SER A 121 22.81 6.54 0.42
CA SER A 121 24.20 6.29 0.06
C SER A 121 25.17 6.47 1.24
N ASP A 122 24.66 6.62 2.47
CA ASP A 122 25.42 7.18 3.59
C ASP A 122 25.31 6.42 4.92
N LYS A 123 24.86 5.16 4.93
CA LYS A 123 25.10 4.29 6.09
C LYS A 123 25.68 2.93 5.71
N THR A 124 26.96 2.80 6.08
CA THR A 124 27.77 1.58 6.22
C THR A 124 28.65 1.21 5.03
N SER A 125 29.79 1.88 4.93
CA SER A 125 31.04 1.22 4.53
C SER A 125 31.26 -0.01 5.41
N ILE A 126 31.03 -1.21 4.89
CA ILE A 126 31.60 -2.44 5.48
C ILE A 126 32.78 -2.83 4.58
N PRO A 127 34.01 -2.90 5.11
CA PRO A 127 35.18 -3.26 4.34
C PRO A 127 35.12 -4.75 3.95
N THR A 128 35.53 -5.01 2.72
CA THR A 128 35.79 -6.32 2.14
C THR A 128 36.81 -7.11 2.98
N SER A 129 36.42 -8.25 3.55
CA SER A 129 37.38 -9.32 3.86
C SER A 129 36.71 -10.69 3.91
N ASN A 130 37.24 -11.58 3.07
CA ASN A 130 36.91 -13.01 2.96
C ASN A 130 37.26 -13.80 4.23
N ASN A 131 36.34 -14.63 4.76
CA ASN A 131 36.52 -16.08 4.92
C ASN A 131 35.31 -16.76 5.60
N PRO A 132 35.04 -18.05 5.32
CA PRO A 132 33.86 -18.79 5.76
C PRO A 132 34.11 -19.54 7.07
N LEU A 133 33.10 -19.71 7.93
CA LEU A 133 32.90 -20.81 8.89
C LEU A 133 31.55 -20.68 9.61
N GLU A 134 30.99 -21.84 9.96
CA GLU A 134 29.58 -22.16 10.22
C GLU A 134 29.06 -21.86 11.64
N CYS A 135 27.73 -22.02 11.78
CA CYS A 135 26.95 -22.46 12.96
C CYS A 135 26.10 -21.39 13.69
N GLY A 136 24.83 -21.33 13.29
CA GLY A 136 23.66 -21.34 14.19
C GLY A 136 23.31 -20.08 14.98
N ASP A 137 22.33 -19.31 14.49
CA ASP A 137 21.16 -18.88 15.28
C ASP A 137 20.06 -18.36 14.35
N ASP A 138 18.82 -18.80 14.58
CA ASP A 138 17.64 -18.49 13.77
C ASP A 138 17.10 -17.08 14.06
N ASN A 139 17.26 -16.12 13.14
CA ASN A 139 16.38 -14.95 12.99
C ASN A 139 16.62 -14.16 11.68
N PRO A 140 15.64 -13.37 11.21
CA PRO A 140 14.91 -13.61 9.99
C PRO A 140 15.47 -12.80 8.82
N ASP A 141 16.06 -13.49 7.85
CA ASP A 141 16.19 -13.00 6.48
C ASP A 141 14.79 -12.93 5.84
N SER A 142 13.98 -11.96 6.26
CA SER A 142 13.05 -11.36 5.30
C SER A 142 13.91 -10.55 4.36
N LEU A 143 14.18 -11.11 3.17
CA LEU A 143 14.51 -10.36 1.96
C LEU A 143 13.92 -8.95 2.10
N ILE A 144 14.76 -7.93 2.18
CA ILE A 144 14.32 -6.54 2.37
C ILE A 144 13.41 -6.21 1.19
N GLU A 145 12.10 -6.35 1.36
CA GLU A 145 11.15 -5.91 0.35
C GLU A 145 11.39 -4.40 0.21
N PRO A 146 11.72 -3.90 -0.99
CA PRO A 146 11.95 -2.48 -1.17
C PRO A 146 10.69 -1.73 -0.72
N LYS A 147 10.87 -0.83 0.25
CA LYS A 147 9.78 -0.02 0.79
C LYS A 147 9.17 0.78 -0.36
N ALA A 148 7.88 0.57 -0.64
CA ALA A 148 7.22 1.29 -1.72
C ALA A 148 7.32 2.81 -1.51
N PRO A 149 7.58 3.59 -2.57
CA PRO A 149 7.78 5.04 -2.45
C PRO A 149 6.51 5.78 -2.03
N TYR A 150 5.34 5.18 -2.29
CA TYR A 150 4.04 5.69 -1.84
C TYR A 150 3.21 4.54 -1.28
N THR A 151 2.80 4.65 -0.03
CA THR A 151 1.98 3.64 0.65
C THR A 151 0.77 4.30 1.28
N ILE A 152 -0.39 3.68 1.13
CA ILE A 152 -1.65 4.12 1.73
C ILE A 152 -1.97 3.22 2.92
N ILE A 153 -2.23 3.81 4.07
CA ILE A 153 -2.69 3.10 5.26
C ILE A 153 -4.20 3.23 5.38
N GLY A 154 -4.89 2.09 5.41
CA GLY A 154 -6.33 2.00 5.51
C GLY A 154 -6.83 1.54 6.88
N SER A 155 -8.14 1.69 7.11
CA SER A 155 -8.86 1.14 8.27
C SER A 155 -10.26 0.65 7.92
N VAL A 156 -10.73 -0.36 8.66
CA VAL A 156 -12.08 -0.95 8.52
C VAL A 156 -12.86 -0.96 9.84
N VAL A 157 -12.49 -0.08 10.78
CA VAL A 157 -13.11 -0.03 12.12
C VAL A 157 -14.55 0.50 12.07
N ALA A 158 -14.83 1.51 11.23
CA ALA A 158 -16.14 2.16 11.18
C ALA A 158 -17.22 1.31 10.48
N ASP A 159 -18.50 1.55 10.82
CA ASP A 159 -19.64 0.82 10.25
C ASP A 159 -19.78 1.03 8.75
N GLY A 160 -20.18 -0.04 8.05
CA GLY A 160 -20.23 -0.08 6.59
C GLY A 160 -18.87 -0.30 5.91
N LEU A 161 -17.77 -0.47 6.65
CA LEU A 161 -16.43 -0.85 6.14
C LEU A 161 -16.16 -2.35 6.35
N GLY A 162 -15.10 -2.87 5.74
CA GLY A 162 -14.81 -4.31 5.74
C GLY A 162 -15.30 -4.99 4.46
N VAL A 163 -15.48 -6.31 4.50
CA VAL A 163 -15.86 -7.05 3.29
C VAL A 163 -17.26 -6.62 2.86
N THR A 164 -17.40 -6.34 1.57
CA THR A 164 -18.64 -5.79 1.01
C THR A 164 -19.85 -6.69 1.21
N CYS A 165 -19.67 -8.02 1.24
CA CYS A 165 -20.76 -8.99 1.45
C CYS A 165 -21.29 -9.03 2.89
N TRP A 166 -20.63 -8.40 3.87
CA TRP A 166 -21.14 -8.28 5.23
C TRP A 166 -22.32 -7.30 5.33
N TRP A 167 -22.44 -6.41 4.35
CA TRP A 167 -23.39 -5.32 4.37
C TRP A 167 -24.46 -5.58 3.32
N VAL A 168 -25.72 -5.56 3.73
CA VAL A 168 -26.85 -5.60 2.81
C VAL A 168 -26.84 -4.31 1.99
N SER A 169 -26.87 -4.43 0.66
CA SER A 169 -27.01 -3.32 -0.28
C SER A 169 -28.44 -2.83 -0.40
#